data_AF-A0A1Q7QX58-F1
#
_entry.id   AF-A0A1Q7QX58-F1
#
_cell.length_a   1.000
_cell.length_b   1.000
_cell.length_c   1.000
_cell.angle_alpha   90.00
_cell.angle_beta   90.00
_cell.angle_gamma   90.00
#
_symmetry.space_group_name_H-M   'P 1'
#
loop_
_entity.id
_entity.type
_entity.pdbx_description
1 polymer ?
#
loop_
_entity_poly.entity_id
_entity_poly.type
_entity_poly.pdbx_seq_one_letter_code
_entity_poly.pdbx_strand_id
1 'polypeptide(L)'
;MEDVKIILSVSWIAVMLTYLLGDVLRIYPGDFKPGEIGGRPVTQNLLLGIAILMAVPIVMVFLSLTLSYQLNRWANIIAAIVFLGFNLIGLPTYPSAYDTFFIFVGLGLNVPTVWYAWQWQG
;
A
#
# COMPACT_ATOMS: atom_id res chain seq x y z
N MET A 1 -3.45 -1.61 -24.40
CA MET A 1 -4.45 -1.80 -23.31
C MET A 1 -3.93 -2.73 -22.23
N GLU A 2 -3.40 -3.89 -22.63
CA GLU A 2 -2.85 -4.88 -21.70
C GLU A 2 -1.62 -4.37 -20.94
N ASP A 3 -0.77 -3.57 -21.60
CA ASP A 3 0.38 -2.92 -20.96
C ASP A 3 -0.01 -2.06 -19.74
N VAL A 4 -1.10 -1.28 -19.84
CA VAL A 4 -1.58 -0.44 -18.73
C VAL A 4 -2.05 -1.32 -17.57
N LYS A 5 -2.75 -2.42 -17.86
CA LYS A 5 -3.17 -3.39 -16.85
C LYS A 5 -1.97 -4.01 -16.12
N ILE A 6 -0.92 -4.37 -16.87
CA ILE A 6 0.33 -4.91 -16.32
C ILE A 6 1.01 -3.86 -15.45
N ILE A 7 1.14 -2.62 -15.92
CA ILE A 7 1.72 -1.51 -15.15
C ILE A 7 0.97 -1.32 -13.82
N LEU A 8 -0.36 -1.27 -13.85
CA LEU A 8 -1.17 -1.13 -12.64
C LEU A 8 -0.96 -2.32 -11.68
N SER A 9 -0.95 -3.55 -12.21
CA SER A 9 -0.70 -4.76 -11.43
C SER A 9 0.69 -4.75 -10.76
N VAL A 10 1.73 -4.38 -11.51
CA VAL A 10 3.11 -4.27 -11.02
C VAL A 10 3.26 -3.15 -10.00
N SER A 11 2.55 -2.03 -10.15
CA SER A 11 2.54 -0.98 -9.13
C SER A 11 2.03 -1.49 -7.78
N TRP A 12 0.97 -2.30 -7.76
CA TRP A 12 0.47 -2.90 -6.52
C TRP A 12 1.43 -3.91 -5.90
N ILE A 13 2.14 -4.68 -6.73
CA ILE A 13 3.24 -5.54 -6.26
C ILE A 13 4.33 -4.69 -5.59
N ALA A 14 4.75 -3.59 -6.23
CA ALA A 14 5.76 -2.70 -5.69
C ALA A 14 5.32 -2.07 -4.35
N VAL A 15 4.05 -1.65 -4.24
CA VAL A 15 3.47 -1.15 -2.98
C VAL A 15 3.54 -2.21 -1.89
N MET A 16 3.15 -3.46 -2.18
CA MET A 16 3.22 -4.55 -1.19
C MET A 16 4.65 -4.85 -0.73
N LEU A 17 5.59 -4.92 -1.67
CA LEU A 17 6.99 -5.17 -1.34
C LEU A 17 7.59 -4.04 -0.49
N THR A 18 7.18 -2.80 -0.75
CA THR A 18 7.60 -1.62 0.03
C THR A 18 7.14 -1.75 1.49
N TYR A 19 5.87 -2.11 1.73
CA TYR A 19 5.37 -2.31 3.09
C TYR A 19 6.03 -3.50 3.80
N LEU A 20 6.15 -4.64 3.11
CA LEU A 20 6.80 -5.83 3.67
C LEU A 20 8.25 -5.54 4.07
N LEU A 21 9.00 -4.82 3.23
CA LEU A 21 10.38 -4.46 3.55
C LEU A 21 10.46 -3.49 4.74
N GLY A 22 9.56 -2.51 4.82
CA GLY A 22 9.46 -1.62 5.99
C GLY A 22 9.18 -2.39 7.28
N ASP A 23 8.24 -3.34 7.24
CA ASP A 23 7.90 -4.18 8.40
C ASP A 23 9.05 -5.09 8.82
N VAL A 24 9.77 -5.69 7.86
CA VAL A 24 10.98 -6.48 8.12
C VAL A 24 12.08 -5.63 8.75
N LEU A 25 12.31 -4.42 8.21
CA LEU A 25 13.34 -3.53 8.74
C LEU A 25 13.07 -3.07 10.17
N ARG A 26 11.78 -2.94 10.56
CA ARG A 26 11.38 -2.58 11.92
C ARG A 26 11.75 -3.61 12.98
N ILE A 27 12.07 -4.85 12.59
CA ILE A 27 12.44 -5.92 13.52
C ILE A 27 13.91 -5.80 13.96
N TYR A 28 14.81 -5.32 13.08
CA TYR A 28 16.25 -5.27 13.34
C TYR A 28 16.73 -4.25 14.41
N PRO A 29 16.17 -3.04 14.53
CA PRO A 29 16.67 -2.05 15.49
C PRO A 29 16.47 -2.43 16.96
N GLY A 30 15.70 -3.48 17.27
CA GLY A 30 15.53 -4.00 18.63
C GLY A 30 14.67 -3.12 19.55
N ASP A 31 14.14 -2.02 19.03
CA ASP A 31 13.13 -1.15 19.65
C ASP A 31 11.69 -1.66 19.44
N PHE A 32 11.51 -2.68 18.58
CA PHE A 32 10.25 -3.40 18.43
C PHE A 32 9.95 -4.24 19.67
N LYS A 33 8.80 -3.96 20.29
CA LYS A 33 8.23 -4.79 21.36
C LYS A 33 7.19 -5.74 20.77
N PRO A 34 7.39 -7.07 20.87
CA PRO A 34 6.41 -8.04 20.40
C PRO A 34 5.04 -7.80 21.03
N GLY A 35 4.01 -7.71 20.19
CA GLY A 35 2.63 -7.48 20.65
C GLY A 35 2.32 -6.03 20.99
N GLU A 36 3.20 -5.07 20.70
CA GLU A 36 2.91 -3.64 20.83
C GLU A 36 3.11 -2.89 19.51
N ILE A 37 2.22 -1.92 19.24
CA ILE A 37 2.39 -0.92 18.17
C ILE A 37 2.21 0.46 18.81
N GLY A 38 3.20 1.34 18.67
CA GLY A 38 3.16 2.69 19.26
C GLY A 38 3.03 2.68 20.79
N GLY A 39 3.61 1.68 21.47
CA GLY A 39 3.55 1.52 22.92
C GLY A 39 2.18 1.07 23.46
N ARG A 40 1.28 0.59 22.59
CA ARG A 40 -0.03 0.05 22.98
C ARG A 40 -0.11 -1.44 22.63
N PRO A 41 -0.74 -2.27 23.48
CA PRO A 41 -0.93 -3.68 23.18
C PRO A 41 -1.79 -3.84 21.93
N VAL A 42 -1.32 -4.71 21.05
CA VAL A 42 -1.99 -5.07 19.81
C VAL A 42 -3.21 -5.92 20.15
N THR A 43 -4.39 -5.48 19.71
CA THR A 43 -5.63 -6.23 19.85
C THR A 43 -5.89 -7.10 18.63
N GLN A 44 -6.64 -8.19 18.80
CA GLN A 44 -7.06 -9.05 17.67
C GLN A 44 -7.81 -8.26 16.59
N ASN A 45 -8.66 -7.31 17.00
CA ASN A 45 -9.42 -6.47 16.07
C ASN A 45 -8.50 -5.53 15.27
N LEU A 46 -7.45 -5.00 15.89
CA LEU A 46 -6.45 -4.18 15.20
C LEU A 46 -5.71 -5.01 14.14
N LEU A 47 -5.25 -6.21 14.49
CA LEU A 47 -4.58 -7.12 13.55
C LEU A 47 -5.48 -7.49 12.37
N LEU A 48 -6.76 -7.79 12.65
CA LEU A 48 -7.72 -8.09 11.61
C LEU A 48 -7.93 -6.88 10.68
N GLY A 49 -8.01 -5.67 11.22
CA GLY A 49 -8.10 -4.44 10.44
C GLY A 49 -6.90 -4.22 9.53
N ILE A 50 -5.69 -4.39 10.06
CA ILE A 50 -4.44 -4.30 9.28
C ILE A 50 -4.41 -5.39 8.20
N ALA A 51 -4.80 -6.63 8.53
CA ALA A 51 -4.82 -7.73 7.56
C ALA A 51 -5.80 -7.47 6.40
N ILE A 52 -7.00 -6.97 6.69
CA ILE A 52 -7.99 -6.60 5.67
C ILE A 52 -7.43 -5.46 4.79
N LEU A 53 -6.82 -4.44 5.40
CA LEU A 53 -6.23 -3.33 4.67
C LEU A 53 -5.10 -3.82 3.75
N MET A 54 -4.16 -4.61 4.26
CA MET A 54 -3.02 -5.12 3.49
C MET A 54 -3.41 -6.18 2.45
N ALA A 55 -4.60 -6.78 2.55
CA ALA A 55 -5.13 -7.65 1.50
C ALA A 55 -5.55 -6.86 0.24
N VAL A 56 -5.92 -5.59 0.38
CA VAL A 56 -6.34 -4.74 -0.76
C VAL A 56 -5.31 -4.71 -1.89
N PRO A 57 -4.03 -4.35 -1.66
CA PRO A 57 -3.05 -4.29 -2.74
C PRO A 57 -2.79 -5.67 -3.35
N ILE A 58 -2.85 -6.76 -2.58
CA ILE A 58 -2.76 -8.15 -3.11
C ILE A 58 -3.91 -8.43 -4.08
N VAL A 59 -5.14 -8.11 -3.67
CA VAL A 59 -6.33 -8.29 -4.52
C VAL A 59 -6.24 -7.40 -5.77
N MET A 60 -5.72 -6.19 -5.63
CA MET A 60 -5.56 -5.25 -6.74
C MET A 60 -4.55 -5.71 -7.80
N VAL A 61 -3.55 -6.53 -7.45
CA VAL A 61 -2.67 -7.19 -8.43
C VAL A 61 -3.50 -7.98 -9.44
N PHE A 62 -4.43 -8.80 -8.95
CA PHE A 62 -5.29 -9.64 -9.78
C PHE A 62 -6.39 -8.85 -10.48
N LEU A 63 -7.06 -7.94 -9.76
CA LEU A 63 -8.15 -7.13 -10.32
C LEU A 63 -7.66 -6.20 -11.44
N SER A 64 -6.42 -5.70 -11.35
CA SER A 64 -5.84 -4.86 -12.40
C SER A 64 -5.69 -5.59 -13.74
N LEU A 65 -5.59 -6.91 -13.75
CA LEU A 65 -5.48 -7.71 -14.97
C LEU A 65 -6.86 -8.15 -15.49
N THR A 66 -7.79 -8.45 -14.58
CA THR A 66 -9.06 -9.11 -14.90
C THR A 66 -10.24 -8.16 -15.13
N LEU A 67 -10.25 -6.98 -14.50
CA LEU A 67 -11.36 -6.04 -14.63
C LEU A 67 -11.43 -5.41 -16.03
N SER A 68 -12.66 -5.05 -16.42
CA SER A 68 -12.92 -4.21 -17.60
C SER A 68 -12.38 -2.79 -17.38
N TYR A 69 -12.08 -2.08 -18.48
CA TYR A 69 -11.43 -0.77 -18.46
C TYR A 69 -12.02 0.20 -17.42
N GLN A 70 -13.34 0.42 -17.46
CA GLN A 70 -14.00 1.40 -16.59
C GLN A 70 -13.91 1.02 -15.10
N LEU A 71 -14.15 -0.26 -14.76
CA LEU A 71 -14.08 -0.73 -13.38
C LEU A 71 -12.65 -0.69 -12.86
N ASN A 72 -11.69 -1.09 -13.69
CA ASN A 72 -10.28 -1.15 -13.35
C ASN A 72 -9.71 0.24 -13.04
N ARG A 73 -10.06 1.23 -13.88
CA ARG A 73 -9.67 2.64 -13.68
C ARG A 73 -10.14 3.16 -12.33
N TRP A 74 -11.43 3.02 -12.02
CA TRP A 74 -11.98 3.54 -10.76
C TRP A 74 -11.48 2.77 -9.54
N ALA A 75 -11.36 1.45 -9.61
CA ALA A 75 -10.83 0.64 -8.51
C ALA A 75 -9.40 1.07 -8.13
N ASN A 76 -8.53 1.28 -9.13
CA ASN A 76 -7.16 1.72 -8.91
C ASN A 76 -7.08 3.11 -8.27
N ILE A 77 -7.85 4.07 -8.78
CA ILE A 77 -7.87 5.45 -8.25
C ILE A 77 -8.34 5.46 -6.80
N ILE A 78 -9.47 4.79 -6.51
CA ILE A 78 -10.03 4.77 -5.15
C ILE A 78 -9.08 4.10 -4.18
N ALA A 79 -8.53 2.93 -4.55
CA ALA A 79 -7.59 2.21 -3.69
C ALA A 79 -6.32 3.04 -3.43
N ALA A 80 -5.76 3.69 -4.45
CA ALA A 80 -4.58 4.54 -4.30
C ALA A 80 -4.84 5.75 -3.39
N ILE A 81 -6.01 6.39 -3.48
CA ILE A 81 -6.40 7.49 -2.59
C ILE A 81 -6.53 7.01 -1.14
N VAL A 82 -7.15 5.85 -0.91
CA VAL A 82 -7.28 5.25 0.42
C VAL A 82 -5.91 4.99 1.03
N PHE A 83 -4.99 4.39 0.27
CA PHE A 83 -3.62 4.14 0.75
C PHE A 83 -2.83 5.41 0.97
N LEU A 84 -3.01 6.43 0.13
CA LEU A 84 -2.37 7.73 0.32
C LEU A 84 -2.84 8.37 1.64
N GLY A 85 -4.15 8.38 1.91
CA GLY A 85 -4.71 8.85 3.17
C GLY A 85 -4.23 8.06 4.38
N PHE A 86 -4.23 6.72 4.28
CA PHE A 86 -3.73 5.84 5.34
C PHE A 86 -2.25 6.12 5.69
N ASN A 87 -1.39 6.23 4.68
CA ASN A 87 0.03 6.54 4.90
C ASN A 87 0.24 7.93 5.50
N LEU A 88 -0.52 8.95 5.07
CA LEU A 88 -0.42 10.29 5.63
C LEU A 88 -0.86 10.35 7.10
N ILE A 89 -1.89 9.58 7.48
CA ILE A 89 -2.34 9.49 8.88
C ILE A 89 -1.35 8.68 9.73
N GLY A 90 -0.74 7.65 9.17
CA GLY A 90 0.25 6.81 9.85
C GLY A 90 1.64 7.44 9.97
N LEU A 91 2.03 8.32 9.04
CA LEU A 91 3.36 8.95 8.99
C LEU A 91 3.84 9.54 10.33
N PRO A 92 3.01 10.29 11.08
CA PRO A 92 3.41 10.90 12.34
C PRO A 92 3.69 9.89 13.47
N THR A 93 3.27 8.62 13.32
CA THR A 93 3.45 7.60 14.36
C THR A 93 4.76 6.84 14.24
N TYR A 94 5.52 7.04 13.17
CA TYR A 94 6.78 6.35 12.94
C TYR A 94 7.98 7.26 13.26
N PRO A 95 8.76 6.97 14.32
CA PRO A 95 9.89 7.79 14.71
C PRO A 95 11.15 7.55 13.87
N SER A 96 11.17 6.47 13.07
CA SER A 96 12.39 6.04 12.37
C SER A 96 12.52 6.63 10.96
N ALA A 97 13.76 6.91 10.57
CA ALA A 97 14.06 7.48 9.24
C ALA A 97 13.79 6.48 8.11
N TYR A 98 13.94 5.18 8.34
CA TYR A 98 13.67 4.14 7.34
C TYR A 98 12.16 4.00 7.09
N ASP A 99 11.32 4.05 8.12
CA ASP A 99 9.86 4.04 7.96
C ASP A 99 9.40 5.22 7.12
N THR A 100 9.93 6.41 7.42
CA THR A 100 9.66 7.62 6.66
C THR A 100 10.05 7.46 5.18
N PHE A 101 11.24 6.92 4.90
CA PHE A 101 11.71 6.66 3.54
C PHE A 101 10.79 5.69 2.78
N PHE A 102 10.44 4.55 3.37
CA PHE A 102 9.56 3.57 2.71
C PHE A 102 8.14 4.08 2.51
N ILE A 103 7.63 4.92 3.41
CA ILE A 103 6.34 5.59 3.21
C ILE A 103 6.43 6.56 2.02
N PHE A 104 7.49 7.35 1.89
CA PHE A 104 7.68 8.21 0.72
C PHE A 104 7.80 7.42 -0.58
N VAL A 105 8.50 6.29 -0.58
CA VAL A 105 8.60 5.38 -1.74
C VAL A 105 7.21 4.82 -2.08
N GLY A 106 6.45 4.34 -1.08
CA GLY A 106 5.09 3.83 -1.26
C GLY A 106 4.11 4.88 -1.79
N LEU A 107 4.18 6.11 -1.27
CA LEU A 107 3.43 7.27 -1.78
C LEU A 107 3.83 7.59 -3.22
N GLY A 108 5.13 7.56 -3.51
CA GLY A 108 5.69 7.75 -4.85
C GLY A 108 5.22 6.71 -5.86
N LEU A 109 4.91 5.48 -5.44
CA LEU A 109 4.35 4.41 -6.28
C LEU A 109 2.83 4.53 -6.50
N ASN A 110 2.11 5.21 -5.60
CA ASN A 110 0.68 5.47 -5.78
C ASN A 110 0.43 6.56 -6.85
N VAL A 111 1.32 7.55 -6.97
CA VAL A 111 1.23 8.61 -7.99
C VAL A 111 1.18 8.07 -9.44
N PRO A 112 2.10 7.20 -9.90
CA PRO A 112 2.04 6.63 -11.24
C PRO A 112 0.82 5.72 -11.41
N THR A 113 0.37 5.02 -10.37
CA THR A 113 -0.86 4.21 -10.41
C THR A 113 -2.08 5.07 -10.77
N VAL A 114 -2.24 6.22 -10.08
CA VAL A 114 -3.32 7.18 -10.38
C VAL A 114 -3.13 7.80 -11.77
N TRP A 115 -1.90 8.18 -12.13
CA TRP A 115 -1.61 8.80 -13.42
C TRP A 115 -1.91 7.88 -14.60
N TYR A 116 -1.40 6.65 -14.59
CA TYR A 116 -1.64 5.65 -15.64
C TYR A 116 -3.12 5.26 -15.70
N ALA A 117 -3.80 5.11 -14.55
CA ALA A 117 -5.24 4.84 -14.54
C ALA A 117 -6.05 6.02 -15.11
N TRP A 118 -5.64 7.26 -14.85
CA TRP A 118 -6.35 8.46 -15.31
C TRP A 118 -6.16 8.75 -16.80
N GLN A 119 -4.92 8.61 -17.30
CA GLN A 119 -4.57 8.83 -18.70
C GLN A 119 -5.02 7.70 -19.62
N TRP A 120 -5.37 6.53 -19.06
CA TRP A 120 -5.92 5.44 -19.84
C TRP A 120 -7.26 5.89 -20.45
N GLN A 121 -7.27 6.01 -21.79
CA GLN A 121 -8.47 6.18 -22.60
C GLN A 121 -8.79 4.81 -23.23
N GLY A 122 -10.08 4.44 -23.18
CA GLY A 122 -10.57 3.11 -23.53
C GLY A 122 -10.27 2.69 -24.96
#